data_AF-A0A4V3IWJ8-F1
#
_entry.id   AF-A0A4V3IWJ8-F1
#
_cell.length_a   1.000
_cell.length_b   1.000
_cell.length_c   1.000
_cell.angle_alpha   90.00
_cell.angle_beta   90.00
_cell.angle_gamma   90.00
#
_symmetry.space_group_name_H-M   'P 1'
#
loop_
_entity.id
_entity.type
_entity.pdbx_description
1 polymer ?
#
loop_
_entity_poly.entity_id
_entity_poly.type
_entity_poly.pdbx_seq_one_letter_code
_entity_poly.pdbx_strand_id
1 'polypeptide(L)'
;MSIESSGLGSCTVSAEIEYNGARALVTALHCVGDNAYVDAPSLSARLPVIERFDAYDLALLQPLESIRLPSYPVAAFPASGVEACKVGTLVKNDCGPVVGPGEVDGTVVMMIDICSVPGDSGSAITWNGTLVGVEGGDVSYAPGFDENLPCNSVEQSRMNPLYSLGLPEAVIGSAP
;
A
#
# COMPACT_ATOMS: atom_id res chain seq x y z
N MET A 1 6.44 -0.40 9.61
CA MET A 1 7.50 -1.38 9.92
C MET A 1 7.97 -2.01 8.62
N SER A 2 9.22 -2.49 8.54
CA SER A 2 9.70 -3.21 7.37
C SER A 2 9.39 -4.71 7.46
N ILE A 3 9.08 -5.30 6.30
CA ILE A 3 9.00 -6.73 6.07
C ILE A 3 9.92 -7.13 4.91
N GLU A 4 10.37 -8.36 4.91
CA GLU A 4 11.25 -8.91 3.89
C GLU A 4 10.75 -10.28 3.44
N SER A 5 10.83 -10.52 2.14
CA SER A 5 10.61 -11.83 1.54
C SER A 5 11.82 -12.24 0.72
N SER A 6 12.18 -13.52 0.79
CA SER A 6 13.34 -14.04 0.08
C SER A 6 13.23 -13.77 -1.43
N GLY A 7 14.19 -13.03 -1.98
CA GLY A 7 14.26 -12.69 -3.40
C GLY A 7 13.38 -11.52 -3.85
N LEU A 8 12.60 -10.89 -2.96
CA LEU A 8 11.66 -9.80 -3.31
C LEU A 8 12.05 -8.44 -2.72
N GLY A 9 13.02 -8.39 -1.81
CA GLY A 9 13.49 -7.16 -1.18
C GLY A 9 12.70 -6.80 0.09
N SER A 10 12.88 -5.55 0.53
CA SER A 10 12.18 -5.00 1.69
C SER A 10 10.96 -4.21 1.23
N CYS A 11 9.89 -4.29 2.01
CA CYS A 11 8.67 -3.50 1.88
C CYS A 11 8.25 -2.91 3.23
N THR A 12 7.21 -2.08 3.20
CA THR A 12 6.64 -1.42 4.38
C THR A 12 5.25 -1.98 4.70
N VAL A 13 4.98 -2.15 5.99
CA VAL A 13 3.65 -2.38 6.56
C VAL A 13 3.37 -1.26 7.55
N SER A 14 2.41 -0.39 7.27
CA SER A 14 2.10 0.75 8.14
C SER A 14 0.66 0.84 8.63
N ALA A 15 -0.19 -0.12 8.27
CA ALA A 15 -1.59 -0.18 8.70
C ALA A 15 -2.01 -1.54 9.21
N GLU A 16 -2.96 -1.49 10.14
CA GLU A 16 -3.75 -2.62 10.61
C GLU A 16 -5.25 -2.34 10.33
N ILE A 17 -6.00 -3.39 10.04
CA ILE A 17 -7.44 -3.36 9.84
C ILE A 17 -8.11 -4.47 10.65
N GLU A 18 -9.43 -4.36 10.82
CA GLU A 18 -10.27 -5.49 11.18
C GLU A 18 -10.68 -6.25 9.90
N TYR A 19 -10.52 -7.57 9.91
CA TYR A 19 -10.89 -8.47 8.82
C TYR A 19 -11.51 -9.73 9.43
N ASN A 20 -12.78 -9.99 9.13
CA ASN A 20 -13.53 -11.13 9.66
C ASN A 20 -13.50 -11.25 11.20
N GLY A 21 -13.62 -10.11 11.89
CA GLY A 21 -13.61 -10.05 13.36
C GLY A 21 -12.23 -10.27 14.02
N ALA A 22 -11.15 -10.26 13.22
CA ALA A 22 -9.78 -10.39 13.70
C ALA A 22 -8.90 -9.24 13.15
N ARG A 23 -7.76 -9.02 13.80
CA ARG A 23 -6.76 -8.03 13.34
C ARG A 23 -5.99 -8.59 12.15
N ALA A 24 -5.77 -7.77 11.13
CA ALA A 24 -4.93 -8.08 9.98
C ALA A 24 -4.02 -6.90 9.64
N LEU A 25 -2.77 -7.19 9.28
CA LEU A 25 -1.86 -6.19 8.72
C LEU A 25 -2.00 -6.19 7.20
N VAL A 26 -1.94 -5.01 6.59
CA VAL A 26 -2.15 -4.85 5.14
C VAL A 26 -0.82 -4.50 4.46
N THR A 27 -0.54 -5.14 3.32
CA THR A 27 0.66 -4.89 2.51
C THR A 27 0.37 -5.18 1.03
N ALA A 28 1.28 -4.76 0.14
CA ALA A 28 1.24 -5.16 -1.25
C ALA A 28 1.63 -6.66 -1.41
N LEU A 29 1.00 -7.37 -2.34
CA LEU A 29 1.17 -8.81 -2.56
C LEU A 29 2.53 -9.13 -3.17
N HIS A 30 3.06 -8.32 -4.08
CA HIS A 30 4.39 -8.51 -4.65
C HIS A 30 5.51 -8.47 -3.58
N CYS A 31 5.26 -7.87 -2.41
CA CYS A 31 6.17 -7.92 -1.26
C CYS A 31 6.20 -9.29 -0.56
N VAL A 32 5.18 -10.11 -0.81
CA VAL A 32 4.95 -11.42 -0.19
C VAL A 32 5.24 -12.54 -1.19
N GLY A 33 4.76 -12.38 -2.42
CA GLY A 33 4.74 -13.42 -3.44
C GLY A 33 3.98 -14.67 -2.99
N ASP A 34 4.49 -15.83 -3.36
CA ASP A 34 3.91 -17.14 -3.01
C ASP A 34 4.32 -17.65 -1.62
N ASN A 35 5.07 -16.86 -0.84
CA ASN A 35 5.61 -17.29 0.45
C ASN A 35 4.50 -17.40 1.50
N ALA A 36 4.49 -18.47 2.30
CA ALA A 36 3.50 -18.66 3.38
C ALA A 36 3.64 -17.66 4.55
N TYR A 37 4.77 -16.99 4.64
CA TYR A 37 5.08 -15.98 5.65
C TYR A 37 6.05 -14.96 5.07
N VAL A 38 6.12 -13.79 5.71
CA VAL A 38 7.19 -12.79 5.50
C VAL A 38 8.04 -12.67 6.76
N ASP A 39 9.32 -12.36 6.59
CA ASP A 39 10.19 -12.04 7.71
C ASP A 39 9.92 -10.60 8.16
N ALA A 40 9.88 -10.38 9.48
CA ALA A 40 9.77 -9.07 10.12
C ALA A 40 11.04 -8.82 10.95
N PRO A 41 12.11 -8.30 10.33
CA PRO A 41 13.44 -8.26 10.95
C PRO A 41 13.48 -7.51 12.29
N SER A 42 12.79 -6.37 12.35
CA SER A 42 12.68 -5.53 13.56
C SER A 42 12.03 -6.25 14.75
N LEU A 43 11.29 -7.32 14.50
CA LEU A 43 10.62 -8.14 15.51
C LEU A 43 11.32 -9.50 15.71
N SER A 44 12.35 -9.81 14.92
CA SER A 44 12.97 -11.14 14.87
C SER A 44 11.94 -12.27 14.74
N ALA A 45 10.92 -12.06 13.90
CA ALA A 45 9.77 -12.94 13.79
C ALA A 45 9.31 -13.09 12.34
N ARG A 46 8.38 -14.03 12.12
CA ARG A 46 7.69 -14.25 10.86
C ARG A 46 6.21 -13.95 10.99
N LEU A 47 5.65 -13.28 10.00
CA LEU A 47 4.24 -12.95 9.93
C LEU A 47 3.57 -13.88 8.91
N PRO A 48 2.65 -14.77 9.34
CA PRO A 48 1.89 -15.61 8.44
C PRO A 48 1.05 -14.79 7.47
N VAL A 49 0.96 -15.24 6.22
CA VAL A 49 0.02 -14.68 5.25
C VAL A 49 -1.34 -15.33 5.48
N ILE A 50 -2.37 -14.50 5.69
CA ILE A 50 -3.74 -14.95 5.92
C ILE A 50 -4.51 -15.03 4.60
N GLU A 51 -4.36 -14.01 3.75
CA GLU A 51 -5.19 -13.85 2.54
C GLU A 51 -4.39 -13.18 1.43
N ARG A 52 -4.72 -13.49 0.17
CA ARG A 52 -4.14 -12.87 -1.03
C ARG A 52 -5.24 -12.43 -1.97
N PHE A 53 -5.06 -11.25 -2.55
CA PHE A 53 -5.96 -10.69 -3.56
C PHE A 53 -5.14 -10.28 -4.77
N ASP A 54 -4.87 -11.24 -5.67
CA ASP A 54 -4.00 -11.04 -6.84
C ASP A 54 -4.44 -9.87 -7.72
N ALA A 55 -5.75 -9.73 -7.94
CA ALA A 55 -6.31 -8.65 -8.76
C ALA A 55 -6.10 -7.24 -8.19
N TYR A 56 -5.70 -7.13 -6.92
CA TYR A 56 -5.49 -5.86 -6.22
C TYR A 56 -4.03 -5.71 -5.77
N ASP A 57 -3.14 -6.66 -6.10
CA ASP A 57 -1.79 -6.74 -5.54
C ASP A 57 -1.78 -6.54 -4.01
N LEU A 58 -2.75 -7.14 -3.30
CA LEU A 58 -2.94 -6.96 -1.86
C LEU A 58 -2.76 -8.28 -1.10
N ALA A 59 -2.09 -8.22 0.04
CA ALA A 59 -1.99 -9.35 0.95
C ALA A 59 -2.29 -8.93 2.39
N LEU A 60 -2.86 -9.87 3.16
CA LEU A 60 -3.11 -9.71 4.59
C LEU A 60 -2.17 -10.61 5.38
N LEU A 61 -1.58 -10.06 6.45
CA LEU A 61 -0.70 -10.79 7.35
C LEU A 61 -1.30 -10.87 8.75
N GLN A 62 -1.04 -11.96 9.45
CA GLN A 62 -1.41 -12.12 10.85
C GLN A 62 -0.48 -11.28 11.74
N PRO A 63 -0.99 -10.25 12.45
CA PRO A 63 -0.18 -9.52 13.41
C PRO A 63 0.18 -10.41 14.60
N LEU A 64 1.40 -10.22 15.11
CA LEU A 64 1.75 -10.67 16.44
C LEU A 64 1.04 -9.80 17.49
N GLU A 65 0.77 -10.37 18.66
CA GLU A 65 0.17 -9.63 19.78
C GLU A 65 0.97 -8.41 20.23
N SER A 66 2.28 -8.37 19.95
CA SER A 66 3.17 -7.25 20.29
C SER A 66 3.14 -6.10 19.27
N ILE A 67 2.61 -6.33 18.07
CA ILE A 67 2.59 -5.29 17.03
C ILE A 67 1.55 -4.23 17.38
N ARG A 68 1.96 -2.97 17.32
CA ARG A 68 1.12 -1.78 17.48
C ARG A 68 1.32 -0.89 16.25
N LEU A 69 0.49 -1.07 15.25
CA LEU A 69 0.38 -0.17 14.11
C LEU A 69 -0.92 0.65 14.22
N PRO A 70 -1.00 1.81 13.57
CA PRO A 70 -2.28 2.51 13.43
C PRO A 70 -3.34 1.57 12.84
N SER A 71 -4.48 1.48 13.54
CA SER A 71 -5.65 0.74 13.07
C SER A 71 -6.60 1.70 12.37
N TYR A 72 -7.05 1.33 11.18
CA TYR A 72 -7.93 2.16 10.37
C TYR A 72 -9.24 1.43 10.06
N PRO A 73 -10.38 2.14 10.01
CA PRO A 73 -11.52 1.66 9.24
C PRO A 73 -11.11 1.57 7.76
N VAL A 74 -11.85 0.76 6.98
CA VAL A 74 -11.59 0.57 5.55
C VAL A 74 -12.72 1.15 4.70
N ALA A 75 -12.37 1.66 3.52
CA ALA A 75 -13.34 2.11 2.53
C ALA A 75 -12.82 1.90 1.11
N ALA A 76 -13.73 2.02 0.14
CA ALA A 76 -13.36 2.14 -1.26
C ALA A 76 -12.55 3.42 -1.50
N PHE A 77 -11.77 3.41 -2.58
CA PHE A 77 -10.99 4.57 -2.99
C PHE A 77 -11.88 5.78 -3.27
N PRO A 78 -11.52 7.00 -2.82
CA PRO A 78 -12.33 8.19 -3.06
C PRO A 78 -12.36 8.61 -4.54
N ALA A 79 -13.32 9.45 -4.86
CA ALA A 79 -13.46 10.03 -6.19
C ALA A 79 -12.27 10.95 -6.57
N SER A 80 -12.11 11.16 -7.87
CA SER A 80 -11.16 12.13 -8.42
C SER A 80 -11.33 13.53 -7.81
N GLY A 81 -10.22 14.22 -7.58
CA GLY A 81 -10.14 15.55 -6.98
C GLY A 81 -10.12 15.57 -5.45
N VAL A 82 -10.36 14.43 -4.79
CA VAL A 82 -10.26 14.31 -3.33
C VAL A 82 -8.80 14.09 -2.93
N GLU A 83 -8.37 14.73 -1.83
CA GLU A 83 -7.02 14.53 -1.28
C GLU A 83 -6.94 13.20 -0.50
N ALA A 84 -5.97 12.37 -0.87
CA ALA A 84 -5.60 11.18 -0.11
C ALA A 84 -4.11 11.28 0.27
N CYS A 85 -3.72 10.55 1.31
CA CYS A 85 -2.41 10.63 1.93
C CYS A 85 -1.73 9.26 1.98
N LYS A 86 -0.50 9.21 1.47
CA LYS A 86 0.45 8.12 1.69
C LYS A 86 1.08 8.30 3.06
N VAL A 87 0.96 7.29 3.93
CA VAL A 87 1.43 7.38 5.33
C VAL A 87 2.25 6.18 5.77
N GLY A 88 3.24 6.46 6.64
CA GLY A 88 4.09 5.43 7.23
C GLY A 88 5.18 4.89 6.29
N THR A 89 5.53 5.67 5.27
CA THR A 89 6.60 5.42 4.29
C THR A 89 8.00 5.60 4.88
N LEU A 90 9.03 5.20 4.14
CA LEU A 90 10.44 5.44 4.47
C LEU A 90 10.88 6.90 4.24
N VAL A 91 10.24 7.63 3.31
CA VAL A 91 10.60 9.02 2.98
C VAL A 91 9.92 10.03 3.89
N LYS A 92 8.61 10.21 3.73
CA LYS A 92 7.76 11.15 4.48
C LYS A 92 6.30 10.90 4.11
N ASN A 93 5.40 11.12 5.06
CA ASN A 93 3.98 11.22 4.73
C ASN A 93 3.75 12.33 3.71
N ASP A 94 2.94 12.04 2.71
CA ASP A 94 2.67 12.94 1.62
C ASP A 94 1.22 12.81 1.15
N CYS A 95 0.62 13.91 0.75
CA CYS A 95 -0.80 13.98 0.39
C CYS A 95 -0.95 14.64 -0.98
N GLY A 96 -1.94 14.19 -1.73
CA GLY A 96 -2.15 14.63 -3.09
C GLY A 96 -3.56 14.34 -3.58
N PRO A 97 -4.04 15.07 -4.59
CA PRO A 97 -5.34 14.79 -5.18
C PRO A 97 -5.30 13.44 -5.91
N VAL A 98 -6.38 12.69 -5.74
CA VAL A 98 -6.70 11.53 -6.58
C VAL A 98 -7.02 12.02 -7.98
N VAL A 99 -6.37 11.45 -8.98
CA VAL A 99 -6.61 11.78 -10.39
C VAL A 99 -7.73 10.92 -10.95
N GLY A 100 -7.75 9.63 -10.64
CA GLY A 100 -8.71 8.67 -11.17
C GLY A 100 -8.15 7.24 -11.17
N PRO A 101 -8.88 6.28 -11.74
CA PRO A 101 -8.41 4.89 -11.82
C PRO A 101 -7.09 4.80 -12.61
N GLY A 102 -6.24 3.86 -12.21
CA GLY A 102 -5.04 3.50 -12.97
C GLY A 102 -5.37 2.58 -14.15
N GLU A 103 -4.35 2.24 -14.94
CA GLU A 103 -4.49 1.33 -16.08
C GLU A 103 -4.70 -0.13 -15.66
N VAL A 104 -4.28 -0.48 -14.45
CA VAL A 104 -4.48 -1.81 -13.85
C VAL A 104 -5.73 -1.76 -12.97
N ASP A 105 -6.60 -2.76 -13.10
CA ASP A 105 -7.79 -2.88 -12.26
C ASP A 105 -7.44 -2.86 -10.77
N GLY A 106 -8.28 -2.21 -9.97
CA GLY A 106 -8.03 -2.05 -8.53
C GLY A 106 -6.98 -1.01 -8.17
N THR A 107 -6.36 -0.33 -9.14
CA THR A 107 -5.36 0.73 -8.88
C THR A 107 -5.92 2.14 -9.07
N VAL A 108 -5.31 3.11 -8.38
CA VAL A 108 -5.65 4.54 -8.49
C VAL A 108 -4.39 5.37 -8.64
N VAL A 109 -4.49 6.43 -9.44
CA VAL A 109 -3.45 7.42 -9.65
C VAL A 109 -3.63 8.59 -8.68
N MET A 110 -2.56 8.95 -7.97
CA MET A 110 -2.48 10.12 -7.09
C MET A 110 -1.34 11.05 -7.53
N MET A 111 -1.51 12.37 -7.36
CA MET A 111 -0.44 13.35 -7.60
C MET A 111 0.20 13.76 -6.29
N ILE A 112 1.29 13.10 -5.89
CA ILE A 112 2.01 13.40 -4.64
C ILE A 112 3.32 14.15 -4.95
N ASP A 113 3.77 15.01 -4.04
CA ASP A 113 4.97 15.84 -4.20
C ASP A 113 6.28 15.05 -4.07
N ILE A 114 6.24 13.92 -3.35
CA ILE A 114 7.39 13.10 -3.00
C ILE A 114 7.21 11.70 -3.59
N CYS A 115 8.04 11.40 -4.61
CA CYS A 115 8.10 10.10 -5.23
C CYS A 115 8.35 9.02 -4.16
N SER A 116 7.60 7.93 -4.23
CA SER A 116 7.90 6.75 -3.42
C SER A 116 9.23 6.13 -3.87
N VAL A 117 9.91 5.48 -2.93
CA VAL A 117 11.23 4.87 -3.16
C VAL A 117 11.13 3.34 -2.98
N PRO A 118 12.11 2.55 -3.45
CA PRO A 118 12.16 1.13 -3.16
C PRO A 118 12.02 0.89 -1.65
N GLY A 119 11.06 0.05 -1.27
CA GLY A 119 10.70 -0.21 0.13
C GLY A 119 9.47 0.52 0.66
N ASP A 120 8.94 1.51 -0.05
CA ASP A 120 7.66 2.15 0.30
C ASP A 120 6.44 1.27 -0.03
N SER A 121 6.58 0.26 -0.90
CA SER A 121 5.51 -0.69 -1.22
C SER A 121 4.86 -1.26 0.05
N GLY A 122 3.53 -1.31 0.08
CA GLY A 122 2.72 -1.71 1.22
C GLY A 122 2.44 -0.59 2.24
N SER A 123 2.99 0.62 2.05
CA SER A 123 2.61 1.78 2.87
C SER A 123 1.13 2.10 2.72
N ALA A 124 0.47 2.47 3.81
CA ALA A 124 -0.94 2.79 3.86
C ALA A 124 -1.29 4.03 3.02
N ILE A 125 -2.36 3.92 2.25
CA ILE A 125 -3.02 5.05 1.59
C ILE A 125 -4.30 5.33 2.35
N THR A 126 -4.43 6.56 2.84
CA THR A 126 -5.51 6.96 3.72
C THR A 126 -6.27 8.15 3.17
N TRP A 127 -7.58 8.17 3.39
CA TRP A 127 -8.43 9.31 3.12
C TRP A 127 -9.35 9.53 4.31
N ASN A 128 -9.35 10.76 4.86
CA ASN A 128 -10.18 11.14 6.00
C ASN A 128 -10.10 10.15 7.18
N GLY A 129 -8.88 9.69 7.53
CA GLY A 129 -8.64 8.74 8.60
C GLY A 129 -9.08 7.29 8.31
N THR A 130 -9.39 6.97 7.05
CA THR A 130 -9.80 5.64 6.59
C THR A 130 -8.75 5.07 5.65
N LEU A 131 -8.43 3.77 5.78
CA LEU A 131 -7.57 3.08 4.84
C LEU A 131 -8.36 2.82 3.55
N VAL A 132 -7.82 3.26 2.43
CA VAL A 132 -8.43 3.07 1.11
C VAL A 132 -7.58 2.23 0.18
N GLY A 133 -6.35 1.93 0.61
CA GLY A 133 -5.43 1.14 -0.16
C GLY A 133 -4.04 1.06 0.44
N VAL A 134 -3.11 0.50 -0.33
CA VAL A 134 -1.67 0.49 -0.04
C VAL A 134 -0.88 0.94 -1.26
N GLU A 135 0.34 1.42 -1.03
CA GLU A 135 1.29 1.79 -2.07
C GLU A 135 1.75 0.54 -2.83
N GLY A 136 1.59 0.50 -4.16
CA GLY A 136 2.04 -0.61 -4.99
C GLY A 136 3.55 -0.61 -5.34
N GLY A 137 4.27 0.49 -5.17
CA GLY A 137 5.68 0.64 -5.62
C GLY A 137 5.86 0.50 -7.15
N ASP A 138 7.01 0.77 -7.77
CA ASP A 138 8.29 1.38 -7.39
C ASP A 138 8.55 2.54 -8.37
N VAL A 139 8.57 3.77 -7.86
CA VAL A 139 8.47 4.99 -8.68
C VAL A 139 9.79 5.22 -9.41
N SER A 140 10.95 4.87 -8.85
CA SER A 140 12.24 5.10 -9.52
C SER A 140 12.64 4.05 -10.57
N TYR A 141 11.94 2.92 -10.64
CA TYR A 141 12.23 1.83 -11.60
C TYR A 141 11.05 1.48 -12.52
N ALA A 142 9.90 2.13 -12.34
CA ALA A 142 8.78 2.02 -13.27
C ALA A 142 9.23 2.41 -14.70
N PRO A 143 8.96 1.58 -15.72
CA PRO A 143 9.21 1.96 -17.10
C PRO A 143 8.52 3.29 -17.43
N GLY A 144 9.31 4.33 -17.74
CA GLY A 144 8.79 5.67 -18.02
C GLY A 144 8.93 6.69 -16.89
N PHE A 145 9.54 6.36 -15.74
CA PHE A 145 9.97 7.38 -14.78
C PHE A 145 10.94 8.37 -15.45
N ASP A 146 10.58 9.66 -15.45
CA ASP A 146 11.48 10.74 -15.88
C ASP A 146 12.01 11.48 -14.66
N GLU A 147 13.32 11.37 -14.41
CA GLU A 147 13.99 12.06 -13.30
C GLU A 147 13.93 13.60 -13.40
N ASN A 148 13.56 14.13 -14.58
CA ASN A 148 13.43 15.56 -14.82
C ASN A 148 12.01 16.09 -14.57
N LEU A 149 11.03 15.21 -14.38
CA LEU A 149 9.66 15.60 -14.05
C LEU A 149 9.43 15.57 -12.54
N PRO A 150 8.70 16.53 -11.97
CA PRO A 150 8.34 16.46 -10.57
C PRO A 150 7.32 15.33 -10.36
N CYS A 151 7.39 14.70 -9.18
CA CYS A 151 6.54 13.58 -8.79
C CYS A 151 5.04 13.89 -8.88
N ASN A 152 4.68 15.15 -8.64
CA ASN A 152 3.32 15.65 -8.69
C ASN A 152 2.88 16.12 -10.08
N SER A 153 3.68 15.95 -11.14
CA SER A 153 3.20 16.29 -12.49
C SER A 153 2.28 15.21 -13.02
N VAL A 154 1.22 15.61 -13.72
CA VAL A 154 0.29 14.68 -14.38
C VAL A 154 1.01 13.76 -15.35
N GLU A 155 2.05 14.26 -16.03
CA GLU A 155 2.87 13.49 -16.95
C GLU A 155 3.63 12.39 -16.21
N GLN A 156 4.30 12.74 -15.11
CA GLN A 156 4.96 11.77 -14.24
C GLN A 156 3.97 10.77 -13.64
N SER A 157 2.84 11.23 -13.08
CA SER A 157 1.83 10.35 -12.48
C SER A 157 1.12 9.44 -13.49
N ARG A 158 1.19 9.73 -14.80
CA ARG A 158 0.65 8.86 -15.87
C ARG A 158 1.65 7.84 -16.38
N MET A 159 2.92 8.22 -16.51
CA MET A 159 4.00 7.30 -16.90
C MET A 159 4.44 6.42 -15.74
N ASN A 160 4.19 6.92 -14.54
CA ASN A 160 4.50 6.29 -13.29
C ASN A 160 3.33 6.49 -12.34
N PRO A 161 2.23 5.80 -12.61
CA PRO A 161 1.16 5.74 -11.66
C PRO A 161 1.75 5.17 -10.39
N LEU A 162 1.78 6.04 -9.38
CA LEU A 162 1.72 5.66 -7.98
C LEU A 162 0.46 4.83 -7.85
N TYR A 163 0.52 3.55 -8.26
CA TYR A 163 -0.59 2.64 -8.24
C TYR A 163 -0.88 2.41 -6.77
N SER A 164 -1.69 3.29 -6.22
CA SER A 164 -2.31 3.06 -4.93
C SER A 164 -3.29 1.94 -5.18
N LEU A 165 -3.02 0.81 -4.57
CA LEU A 165 -3.80 -0.40 -4.69
C LEU A 165 -5.01 -0.25 -3.79
N GLY A 166 -6.19 -0.16 -4.38
CA GLY A 166 -7.45 -0.12 -3.67
C GLY A 166 -7.71 -1.40 -2.87
N LEU A 167 -8.70 -1.34 -1.99
CA LEU A 167 -9.12 -2.51 -1.22
C LEU A 167 -10.21 -3.30 -1.99
N PRO A 168 -10.15 -4.63 -2.01
CA PRO A 168 -11.22 -5.45 -2.58
C PRO A 168 -12.51 -5.38 -1.75
N GLU A 169 -13.66 -5.60 -2.37
CA GLU A 169 -14.96 -5.64 -1.67
C GLU A 169 -14.97 -6.64 -0.52
N ALA A 170 -14.26 -7.77 -0.64
CA ALA A 170 -14.13 -8.76 0.42
C ALA A 170 -13.45 -8.19 1.68
N VAL A 171 -12.55 -7.22 1.54
CA VAL A 171 -11.93 -6.50 2.66
C VAL A 171 -12.87 -5.41 3.17
N ILE A 172 -13.43 -4.60 2.27
CA ILE A 172 -14.31 -3.48 2.64
C ILE A 172 -15.57 -3.98 3.37
N GLY A 173 -16.21 -5.02 2.86
CA GLY A 173 -17.44 -5.60 3.40
C GLY A 173 -17.23 -6.52 4.61
N SER A 174 -15.97 -6.78 5.00
CA SER A 174 -15.64 -7.52 6.22
C SER A 174 -15.50 -6.63 7.46
N ALA A 175 -15.56 -5.31 7.28
CA ALA A 175 -15.65 -4.35 8.38
C ALA A 175 -17.04 -4.44 9.04
N PRO A 176 -17.13 -4.35 10.38
CA PRO A 176 -18.37 -4.49 11.13
C PRO A 176 -19.42 -3.41 10.84
#